data_AF-A0A8S9YC41-F1
#
_entry.id   AF-A0A8S9YC41-F1
#
_cell.length_a   1.000
_cell.length_b   1.000
_cell.length_c   1.000
_cell.angle_alpha   90.00
_cell.angle_beta   90.00
_cell.angle_gamma   90.00
#
_symmetry.space_group_name_H-M   'P 1'
#
loop_
_entity.id
_entity.type
_entity.pdbx_description
1 polymer ?
#
loop_
_entity_poly.entity_id
_entity_poly.type
_entity_poly.pdbx_seq_one_letter_code
_entity_poly.pdbx_strand_id
1 'polypeptide(L)'
;MNVDYYAHEVFIAAVERLANIGFPKFANEPNASEDDRKRELCAFLGNVAQKTGSGLMGLYHREEVEYERAGPNANAVINGVDDRTQYRVGESEVMFGPGTQNKGKVRFTSTPYHGRGPLELSWGYNYGDFSEAIFNDPQVLLDEPDKLLDDPVLGMSSAIWYRMTQPSWQ
;
A
#
# COMPACT_ATOMS: atom_id res chain seq x y z
N MET A 1 22.00 4.95 -12.08
CA MET A 1 22.07 5.45 -10.69
C MET A 1 21.12 4.61 -9.88
N ASN A 2 21.57 3.98 -8.78
CA ASN A 2 20.65 3.44 -7.77
C ASN A 2 19.89 4.63 -7.21
N VAL A 3 18.62 4.75 -7.57
CA VAL A 3 17.74 5.74 -6.94
C VAL A 3 17.46 5.21 -5.54
N ASP A 4 17.82 5.97 -4.51
CA ASP A 4 17.47 5.63 -3.14
C ASP A 4 15.93 5.69 -3.03
N TYR A 5 15.33 4.59 -2.57
CA TYR A 5 13.88 4.44 -2.52
C TYR A 5 13.21 5.54 -1.68
N TYR A 6 13.90 6.02 -0.64
CA TYR A 6 13.39 7.06 0.27
C TYR A 6 14.04 8.43 0.02
N ALA A 7 14.56 8.68 -1.19
CA ALA A 7 15.14 9.97 -1.55
C ALA A 7 14.10 11.11 -1.50
N HIS A 8 14.57 12.32 -1.18
CA HIS A 8 13.75 13.53 -1.20
C HIS A 8 13.11 13.76 -2.58
N GLU A 9 13.85 13.53 -3.66
CA GLU A 9 13.37 13.71 -5.03
C GLU A 9 12.24 12.72 -5.38
N VAL A 10 12.30 11.50 -4.84
CA VAL A 10 11.22 10.50 -4.97
C VAL A 10 9.96 10.99 -4.28
N PHE A 11 10.09 11.55 -3.07
CA PHE A 11 8.97 12.13 -2.35
C PHE A 11 8.32 13.30 -3.11
N ILE A 12 9.12 14.25 -3.60
CA ILE A 12 8.60 15.37 -4.40
C ILE A 12 7.90 14.86 -5.68
N ALA A 13 8.52 13.93 -6.41
CA ALA A 13 7.94 13.36 -7.61
C ALA A 13 6.61 12.62 -7.34
N ALA A 14 6.49 11.96 -6.19
CA ALA A 14 5.26 11.28 -5.78
C ALA A 14 4.13 12.27 -5.45
N VAL A 15 4.45 13.38 -4.77
CA VAL A 15 3.49 14.48 -4.50
C VAL A 15 2.98 15.09 -5.81
N GLU A 16 3.90 15.39 -6.74
CA GLU A 16 3.55 15.94 -8.05
C GLU A 16 2.70 14.97 -8.88
N ARG A 17 3.06 13.68 -8.90
CA ARG A 17 2.30 12.62 -9.59
C ARG A 17 0.86 12.57 -9.07
N LEU A 18 0.68 12.56 -7.75
CA LEU A 18 -0.65 12.51 -7.14
C LEU A 18 -1.48 13.78 -7.37
N ALA A 19 -0.85 14.95 -7.34
CA ALA A 19 -1.52 16.19 -7.69
C ALA A 19 -2.08 16.16 -9.13
N ASN A 20 -1.32 15.61 -10.07
CA ASN A 20 -1.71 15.51 -11.48
C ASN A 20 -2.86 14.53 -11.75
N ILE A 21 -3.11 13.57 -10.84
CA ILE A 21 -4.20 12.58 -10.99
C ILE A 21 -5.38 12.83 -10.03
N GLY A 22 -5.47 14.03 -9.44
CA GLY A 22 -6.65 14.45 -8.67
C GLY A 22 -6.51 14.43 -7.15
N PHE A 23 -5.31 14.24 -6.60
CA PHE A 23 -5.02 14.33 -5.16
C PHE A 23 -4.06 15.48 -4.81
N PRO A 24 -4.39 16.76 -5.12
CA PRO A 24 -3.45 17.88 -5.00
C PRO A 24 -3.29 18.45 -3.59
N LYS A 25 -4.02 17.90 -2.61
CA LYS A 25 -4.22 18.52 -1.29
C LYS A 25 -3.22 18.09 -0.22
N PHE A 26 -2.46 17.02 -0.43
CA PHE A 26 -1.49 16.55 0.55
C PHE A 26 -0.44 17.64 0.84
N ALA A 27 -0.32 18.03 2.11
CA ALA A 27 0.49 19.16 2.58
C ALA A 27 0.17 20.50 1.90
N ASN A 28 -1.01 20.62 1.27
CA ASN A 28 -1.40 21.74 0.42
C ASN A 28 -2.93 22.01 0.45
N GLU A 29 -3.60 21.69 1.56
CA GLU A 29 -5.04 21.96 1.69
C GLU A 29 -5.33 23.48 1.56
N PRO A 30 -6.32 23.89 0.74
CA PRO A 30 -6.73 25.27 0.63
C PRO A 30 -7.09 25.88 1.99
N ASN A 31 -6.61 27.11 2.23
CA ASN A 31 -6.81 27.86 3.47
C ASN A 31 -6.14 27.27 4.73
N ALA A 32 -5.40 26.16 4.63
CA ALA A 32 -4.59 25.66 5.74
C ALA A 32 -3.40 26.60 6.02
N SER A 33 -3.11 26.83 7.30
CA SER A 33 -1.94 27.59 7.72
C SER A 33 -0.64 26.85 7.36
N GLU A 34 0.48 27.57 7.35
CA GLU A 34 1.79 26.93 7.19
C GLU A 34 2.05 25.86 8.27
N ASP A 35 1.62 26.13 9.49
CA ASP A 35 1.73 25.18 10.61
C ASP A 35 0.88 23.93 10.41
N ASP A 36 -0.31 24.04 9.82
CA ASP A 36 -1.16 22.88 9.52
C ASP A 36 -0.55 21.99 8.45
N ARG A 37 0.03 22.59 7.39
CA ARG A 37 0.74 21.83 6.35
C ARG A 37 1.97 21.11 6.90
N LYS A 38 2.74 21.78 7.76
CA LYS A 38 3.86 21.16 8.47
C LYS A 38 3.38 20.03 9.39
N ARG A 39 2.27 20.21 10.10
CA ARG A 39 1.68 19.17 10.95
C ARG A 39 1.27 17.94 10.14
N GLU A 40 0.62 18.12 9.00
CA GLU A 40 0.25 17.01 8.12
C GLU A 40 1.48 16.24 7.64
N LEU A 41 2.49 16.95 7.15
CA LEU A 41 3.75 16.36 6.69
C LEU A 41 4.47 15.59 7.82
N CYS A 42 4.61 16.20 9.00
CA CYS A 42 5.23 15.55 10.15
C CYS A 42 4.47 14.31 10.60
N ALA A 43 3.13 14.36 10.62
CA ALA A 43 2.31 13.21 10.97
C ALA A 43 2.45 12.07 9.95
N PHE A 44 2.50 12.39 8.66
CA PHE A 44 2.75 11.40 7.59
C PHE A 44 4.12 10.74 7.76
N LEU A 45 5.18 11.54 7.90
CA LEU A 45 6.55 11.02 8.06
C LEU A 45 6.72 10.20 9.36
N GLY A 46 6.05 10.61 10.45
CA GLY A 46 6.02 9.83 11.69
C GLY A 46 5.40 8.44 11.51
N ASN A 47 4.29 8.35 10.78
CA ASN A 47 3.68 7.07 10.45
C ASN A 47 4.58 6.21 9.55
N VAL A 48 5.19 6.81 8.51
CA VAL A 48 6.16 6.11 7.67
C VAL A 48 7.30 5.53 8.51
N ALA A 49 7.90 6.35 9.37
CA ALA A 49 8.99 5.90 10.25
C ALA A 49 8.57 4.77 11.20
N GLN A 50 7.33 4.76 11.70
CA GLN A 50 6.81 3.66 12.50
C GLN A 50 6.64 2.39 11.66
N LYS A 51 6.13 2.51 10.44
CA LYS A 51 5.87 1.36 9.55
C LYS A 51 7.17 0.69 9.08
N THR A 52 8.16 1.49 8.70
CA THR A 52 9.37 1.02 8.01
C THR A 52 10.64 1.08 8.86
N GLY A 53 10.55 1.60 10.09
CA GLY A 53 11.69 1.70 11.00
C GLY A 53 12.22 0.33 11.42
N SER A 54 13.53 0.21 11.64
CA SER A 54 14.19 -1.05 12.03
C SER A 54 14.06 -1.40 13.53
N GLY A 55 13.14 -0.76 14.25
CA GLY A 55 12.94 -0.96 15.69
C GLY A 55 12.02 -2.14 16.02
N LEU A 56 11.90 -2.49 17.30
CA LEU A 56 11.01 -3.57 17.79
C LEU A 56 9.54 -3.42 17.37
N MET A 57 9.10 -2.19 17.05
CA MET A 57 7.76 -1.81 16.61
C MET A 57 7.67 -1.50 15.11
N GLY A 58 8.77 -1.67 14.37
CA GLY A 58 8.80 -1.58 12.92
C GLY A 58 7.96 -2.69 12.30
N LEU A 59 6.95 -2.31 11.53
CA LEU A 59 6.09 -3.28 10.85
C LEU A 59 6.83 -4.08 9.77
N TYR A 60 7.96 -3.56 9.31
CA TYR A 60 8.94 -4.24 8.45
C TYR A 60 9.32 -5.66 8.89
N HIS A 61 9.10 -6.05 10.15
CA HIS A 61 9.57 -7.35 10.66
C HIS A 61 8.49 -8.35 11.14
N ARG A 62 7.21 -7.96 11.35
CA ARG A 62 6.36 -8.79 12.22
C ARG A 62 4.98 -9.22 11.73
N GLU A 63 4.30 -8.56 10.79
CA GLU A 63 2.82 -8.62 10.86
C GLU A 63 2.03 -9.08 9.62
N GLU A 64 2.66 -9.59 8.55
CA GLU A 64 1.87 -9.93 7.34
C GLU A 64 1.93 -11.38 6.88
N VAL A 65 2.61 -12.23 7.64
CA VAL A 65 2.55 -13.69 7.41
C VAL A 65 1.22 -14.26 7.91
N GLU A 66 0.58 -13.63 8.90
CA GLU A 66 -0.59 -14.20 9.58
C GLU A 66 -1.94 -13.88 8.93
N TYR A 67 -2.06 -12.78 8.16
CA TYR A 67 -3.37 -12.16 7.95
C TYR A 67 -3.98 -12.32 6.54
N GLU A 68 -3.24 -12.87 5.56
CA GLU A 68 -3.81 -13.16 4.22
C GLU A 68 -4.60 -14.48 4.13
N ARG A 69 -4.75 -15.25 5.22
CA ARG A 69 -5.30 -16.62 5.17
C ARG A 69 -6.47 -16.93 6.10
N ALA A 70 -7.12 -15.95 6.70
CA ALA A 70 -8.30 -16.19 7.55
C ALA A 70 -9.61 -16.29 6.75
N GLY A 71 -9.73 -17.31 5.91
CA GLY A 71 -11.01 -18.03 5.81
C GLY A 71 -11.24 -18.84 7.10
N PRO A 72 -12.44 -19.39 7.37
CA PRO A 72 -12.85 -19.91 8.69
C PRO A 72 -12.04 -21.11 9.24
N ASN A 73 -10.96 -21.55 8.58
CA ASN A 73 -10.11 -22.69 8.98
C ASN A 73 -8.61 -22.33 8.92
N ALA A 74 -8.18 -21.34 9.70
CA ALA A 74 -6.84 -20.73 9.68
C ALA A 74 -5.68 -21.57 10.26
N ASN A 75 -5.81 -22.89 10.43
CA ASN A 75 -4.80 -23.69 11.17
C ASN A 75 -3.90 -24.61 10.33
N ALA A 76 -4.01 -24.64 9.01
CA ALA A 76 -3.27 -25.62 8.20
C ALA A 76 -2.13 -25.06 7.33
N VAL A 77 -1.86 -23.75 7.30
CA VAL A 77 -0.92 -23.17 6.31
C VAL A 77 0.20 -22.32 6.90
N ILE A 78 0.26 -22.17 8.23
CA ILE A 78 1.30 -21.39 8.91
C ILE A 78 2.56 -22.25 9.17
N ASN A 79 2.44 -23.58 9.24
CA ASN A 79 3.53 -24.47 9.69
C ASN A 79 4.52 -24.93 8.60
N GLY A 80 4.75 -24.16 7.53
CA GLY A 80 5.65 -24.62 6.45
C GLY A 80 6.12 -23.56 5.46
N VAL A 81 6.16 -22.29 5.87
CA VAL A 81 6.80 -21.22 5.09
C VAL A 81 8.10 -20.87 5.82
N ASP A 82 9.17 -21.56 5.46
CA ASP A 82 10.49 -21.37 6.09
C ASP A 82 11.24 -20.14 5.52
N ASP A 83 10.77 -19.59 4.39
CA ASP A 83 11.41 -18.50 3.66
C ASP A 83 10.39 -17.57 2.97
N ARG A 84 10.73 -16.28 2.88
CA ARG A 84 9.99 -15.14 2.26
C ARG A 84 9.70 -15.32 0.77
N THR A 85 10.20 -16.40 0.17
CA THR A 85 10.00 -16.76 -1.24
C THR A 85 8.99 -17.90 -1.42
N GLN A 86 8.54 -18.52 -0.31
CA GLN A 86 7.72 -19.72 -0.31
C GLN A 86 6.27 -19.45 0.11
N TYR A 87 5.70 -18.34 -0.37
CA TYR A 87 4.27 -18.11 -0.22
C TYR A 87 3.52 -19.17 -1.02
N ARG A 88 2.82 -20.07 -0.32
CA ARG A 88 1.80 -20.90 -0.97
C ARG A 88 0.67 -19.98 -1.36
N VAL A 89 0.10 -20.16 -2.54
CA VAL A 89 -0.99 -19.32 -3.00
C VAL A 89 -2.21 -20.17 -3.27
N GLY A 90 -3.40 -19.65 -2.96
CA GLY A 90 -4.64 -20.30 -3.35
C GLY A 90 -4.79 -20.28 -4.87
N GLU A 91 -5.15 -21.40 -5.46
CA GLU A 91 -5.47 -21.50 -6.90
C GLU A 91 -6.85 -20.90 -7.23
N SER A 92 -7.62 -20.55 -6.20
CA SER A 92 -8.99 -20.06 -6.32
C SER A 92 -9.04 -18.53 -6.39
N GLU A 93 -9.83 -18.02 -7.33
CA GLU A 93 -10.10 -16.59 -7.47
C GLU A 93 -10.73 -16.03 -6.20
N VAL A 94 -10.12 -14.99 -5.63
CA VAL A 94 -10.75 -14.16 -4.60
C VAL A 94 -11.40 -12.99 -5.29
N MET A 95 -12.62 -12.63 -4.89
CA MET A 95 -13.34 -11.46 -5.37
C MET A 95 -13.42 -10.44 -4.24
N PHE A 96 -13.48 -9.16 -4.59
CA PHE A 96 -13.75 -8.08 -3.64
C PHE A 96 -14.99 -8.38 -2.77
N GLY A 97 -14.82 -8.30 -1.45
CA GLY A 97 -15.86 -8.62 -0.47
C GLY A 97 -17.09 -7.70 -0.53
N PRO A 98 -18.22 -8.10 0.07
CA PRO A 98 -19.41 -7.25 0.15
C PRO A 98 -19.09 -5.91 0.84
N GLY A 99 -19.37 -4.77 0.17
CA GLY A 99 -19.17 -3.42 0.74
C GLY A 99 -18.07 -2.57 0.09
N THR A 100 -17.31 -3.14 -0.85
CA THR A 100 -16.28 -2.41 -1.61
C THR A 100 -16.83 -1.94 -2.98
N GLN A 101 -16.27 -0.86 -3.53
CA GLN A 101 -16.74 -0.27 -4.81
C GLN A 101 -16.62 -1.25 -6.00
N ASN A 102 -15.74 -2.25 -5.89
CA ASN A 102 -15.38 -3.19 -6.95
C ASN A 102 -15.94 -4.62 -6.76
N LYS A 103 -16.99 -4.78 -5.95
CA LYS A 103 -17.65 -6.07 -5.68
C LYS A 103 -17.89 -6.87 -6.97
N GLY A 104 -17.27 -8.05 -7.06
CA GLY A 104 -17.51 -9.00 -8.15
C GLY A 104 -16.90 -8.63 -9.51
N LYS A 105 -16.05 -7.60 -9.60
CA LYS A 105 -15.54 -7.09 -10.88
C LYS A 105 -14.05 -7.32 -11.15
N VAL A 106 -13.27 -7.67 -10.13
CA VAL A 106 -11.81 -7.72 -10.22
C VAL A 106 -11.28 -9.03 -9.64
N ARG A 107 -10.32 -9.63 -10.35
CA ARG A 107 -9.71 -10.93 -10.07
C ARG A 107 -8.43 -10.72 -9.26
N PHE A 108 -8.35 -11.32 -8.09
CA PHE A 108 -7.09 -11.38 -7.34
C PHE A 108 -6.25 -12.52 -7.92
N THR A 109 -5.01 -12.22 -8.30
CA THR A 109 -4.06 -13.23 -8.80
C THR A 109 -3.50 -14.10 -7.67
N SER A 110 -2.66 -15.07 -8.05
CA SER A 110 -1.90 -15.86 -7.10
C SER A 110 -0.66 -15.13 -6.55
N THR A 111 -0.69 -13.82 -6.37
CA THR A 111 0.44 -13.07 -5.80
C THR A 111 0.10 -12.59 -4.38
N PRO A 112 1.02 -12.65 -3.41
CA PRO A 112 0.74 -12.16 -2.06
C PRO A 112 0.69 -10.62 -2.03
N TYR A 113 -0.33 -10.07 -1.38
CA TYR A 113 -0.58 -8.63 -1.19
C TYR A 113 -0.16 -8.16 0.20
N HIS A 114 1.00 -8.64 0.65
CA HIS A 114 1.70 -8.07 1.79
C HIS A 114 2.08 -6.61 1.52
N GLY A 115 2.31 -5.89 2.59
CA GLY A 115 2.83 -4.55 2.75
C GLY A 115 4.05 -4.31 1.87
N ARG A 116 3.92 -3.25 1.08
CA ARG A 116 5.02 -2.69 0.30
C ARG A 116 5.00 -1.17 0.43
N GLY A 117 6.20 -0.59 0.43
CA GLY A 117 6.39 0.86 0.43
C GLY A 117 6.18 1.54 1.79
N PRO A 118 6.16 2.89 1.81
CA PRO A 118 6.40 3.67 3.03
C PRO A 118 5.34 3.54 4.12
N LEU A 119 4.10 3.16 3.78
CA LEU A 119 3.04 2.88 4.74
C LEU A 119 2.63 1.40 4.78
N GLU A 120 3.42 0.52 4.15
CA GLU A 120 3.13 -0.91 4.04
C GLU A 120 1.72 -1.13 3.46
N LEU A 121 1.52 -0.79 2.18
CA LEU A 121 0.22 -1.00 1.53
C LEU A 121 -0.07 -2.51 1.49
N SER A 122 -1.03 -2.96 2.28
CA SER A 122 -1.42 -4.36 2.37
C SER A 122 -2.80 -4.58 1.76
N TRP A 123 -3.11 -5.84 1.46
CA TRP A 123 -4.39 -6.33 0.96
C TRP A 123 -4.69 -6.00 -0.50
N GLY A 124 -5.04 -7.02 -1.27
CA GLY A 124 -5.30 -6.83 -2.69
C GLY A 124 -6.42 -5.82 -3.00
N TYR A 125 -7.37 -5.58 -2.08
CA TYR A 125 -8.35 -4.52 -2.30
C TYR A 125 -7.71 -3.11 -2.30
N ASN A 126 -6.75 -2.83 -1.43
CA ASN A 126 -6.03 -1.56 -1.42
C ASN A 126 -5.10 -1.46 -2.63
N TYR A 127 -4.45 -2.56 -3.04
CA TYR A 127 -3.68 -2.61 -4.28
C TYR A 127 -4.54 -2.29 -5.50
N GLY A 128 -5.72 -2.91 -5.61
CA GLY A 128 -6.64 -2.67 -6.71
C GLY A 128 -7.19 -1.25 -6.72
N ASP A 129 -7.60 -0.71 -5.57
CA ASP A 129 -8.11 0.66 -5.47
C ASP A 129 -7.01 1.70 -5.77
N PHE A 130 -5.77 1.47 -5.32
CA PHE A 130 -4.63 2.31 -5.67
C PHE A 130 -4.28 2.20 -7.16
N SER A 131 -4.31 0.98 -7.71
CA SER A 131 -4.07 0.71 -9.13
C SER A 131 -5.08 1.43 -10.01
N GLU A 132 -6.36 1.39 -9.64
CA GLU A 132 -7.40 2.16 -10.33
C GLU A 132 -7.11 3.66 -10.28
N ALA A 133 -6.72 4.18 -9.12
CA ALA A 133 -6.43 5.60 -8.98
C ALA A 133 -5.24 6.07 -9.84
N ILE A 134 -4.19 5.26 -9.98
CA ILE A 134 -2.94 5.66 -10.63
C ILE A 134 -2.79 5.21 -12.09
N PHE A 135 -3.42 4.09 -12.45
CA PHE A 135 -3.36 3.50 -13.80
C PHE A 135 -4.71 3.53 -14.52
N ASN A 136 -5.81 3.88 -13.85
CA ASN A 136 -7.17 3.73 -14.37
C ASN A 136 -7.46 2.27 -14.81
N ASP A 137 -6.84 1.33 -14.10
CA ASP A 137 -7.01 -0.11 -14.24
C ASP A 137 -6.67 -0.79 -12.89
N PRO A 138 -7.62 -1.50 -12.26
CA PRO A 138 -7.35 -2.12 -10.96
C PRO A 138 -6.42 -3.32 -11.08
N GLN A 139 -6.18 -3.87 -12.27
CA GLN A 139 -5.42 -5.10 -12.45
C GLN A 139 -3.91 -4.93 -12.48
N VAL A 140 -3.39 -3.74 -12.80
CA VAL A 140 -1.93 -3.55 -12.97
C VAL A 140 -1.16 -3.95 -11.70
N LEU A 141 -1.61 -3.52 -10.52
CA LEU A 141 -0.97 -3.90 -9.26
C LEU A 141 -1.51 -5.19 -8.64
N LEU A 142 -2.60 -5.74 -9.16
CA LEU A 142 -3.06 -7.07 -8.80
C LEU A 142 -2.24 -8.15 -9.51
N ASP A 143 -1.88 -7.91 -10.77
CA ASP A 143 -1.01 -8.79 -11.53
C ASP A 143 0.46 -8.66 -11.07
N GLU A 144 0.92 -7.44 -10.78
CA GLU A 144 2.33 -7.17 -10.44
C GLU A 144 2.48 -6.25 -9.20
N PRO A 145 2.15 -6.72 -7.98
CA PRO A 145 2.25 -5.90 -6.76
C PRO A 145 3.68 -5.47 -6.40
N ASP A 146 4.71 -6.21 -6.85
CA ASP A 146 6.12 -5.87 -6.63
C ASP A 146 6.57 -4.60 -7.35
N LYS A 147 5.77 -4.07 -8.31
CA LYS A 147 6.01 -2.74 -8.89
C LYS A 147 6.14 -1.64 -7.84
N LEU A 148 5.49 -1.79 -6.67
CA LEU A 148 5.63 -0.84 -5.56
C LEU A 148 7.04 -0.82 -4.95
N LEU A 149 7.82 -1.90 -5.09
CA LEU A 149 9.21 -1.98 -4.63
C LEU A 149 10.19 -1.56 -5.73
N ASP A 150 9.87 -1.88 -6.99
CA ASP A 150 10.74 -1.61 -8.14
C ASP A 150 10.71 -0.14 -8.60
N ASP A 151 9.56 0.54 -8.48
CA ASP A 151 9.43 1.98 -8.74
C ASP A 151 9.24 2.75 -7.42
N PRO A 152 10.29 3.41 -6.89
CA PRO A 152 10.20 4.21 -5.68
C PRO A 152 9.14 5.30 -5.70
N VAL A 153 8.91 5.94 -6.86
CA VAL A 153 7.91 7.02 -6.98
C VAL A 153 6.52 6.41 -6.87
N LEU A 154 6.29 5.27 -7.51
CA LEU A 154 5.02 4.53 -7.40
C LEU A 154 4.76 4.04 -5.97
N GLY A 155 5.80 3.50 -5.32
CA GLY A 155 5.74 3.06 -3.94
C GLY A 155 5.46 4.20 -2.95
N MET A 156 6.11 5.36 -3.12
CA MET A 156 5.83 6.55 -2.31
C MET A 156 4.44 7.13 -2.60
N SER A 157 3.99 7.11 -3.86
CA SER A 157 2.64 7.51 -4.22
C SER A 157 1.57 6.65 -3.53
N SER A 158 1.82 5.35 -3.30
CA SER A 158 0.84 4.48 -2.61
C SER A 158 0.59 4.93 -1.17
N ALA A 159 1.65 5.32 -0.46
CA ALA A 159 1.57 5.82 0.91
C ALA A 159 0.81 7.14 1.01
N ILE A 160 1.14 8.10 0.13
CA ILE A 160 0.45 9.40 0.12
C ILE A 160 -1.02 9.21 -0.29
N TRP A 161 -1.30 8.39 -1.30
CA TRP A 161 -2.68 8.07 -1.70
C TRP A 161 -3.47 7.50 -0.54
N TYR A 162 -2.94 6.48 0.15
CA TYR A 162 -3.61 5.83 1.27
C TYR A 162 -3.90 6.81 2.42
N ARG A 163 -3.00 7.77 2.66
CA ARG A 163 -3.23 8.84 3.63
C ARG A 163 -4.39 9.75 3.24
N MET A 164 -4.56 10.04 1.96
CA MET A 164 -5.57 10.97 1.43
C MET A 164 -6.93 10.34 1.19
N THR A 165 -7.01 9.01 1.07
CA THR A 165 -8.24 8.31 0.65
C THR A 165 -8.87 7.41 1.70
N GLN A 166 -8.31 7.35 2.92
CA GLN A 166 -8.67 6.41 3.98
C GLN A 166 -10.14 5.96 3.91
N PRO A 167 -10.40 4.69 3.57
CA PRO A 167 -11.76 4.19 3.43
C PRO A 167 -12.54 4.30 4.73
N SER A 168 -13.85 4.55 4.62
CA SER A 168 -14.74 4.80 5.75
C SER A 168 -15.05 3.59 6.65
N TRP A 169 -14.29 2.49 6.55
CA TRP A 169 -14.51 1.26 7.31
C TRP A 169 -13.50 1.05 8.45
N GLN A 170 -12.82 2.12 8.89
CA GLN A 170 -12.10 2.16 10.17
C GLN A 170 -13.06 2.29 11.36
#